data_AF-A0A1Y3BJI7-F1
#
_entry.id   AF-A0A1Y3BJI7-F1
#
_cell.length_a   1.000
_cell.length_b   1.000
_cell.length_c   1.000
_cell.angle_alpha   90.00
_cell.angle_beta   90.00
_cell.angle_gamma   90.00
#
_symmetry.space_group_name_H-M   'P 1'
#
loop_
_entity.id
_entity.type
_entity.pdbx_description
1 polymer ?
#
loop_
_entity_poly.entity_id
_entity_poly.type
_entity_poly.pdbx_seq_one_letter_code
_entity_poly.pdbx_strand_id
1 'polypeptide(L)' 'AIELNELTDEEKPWLPPTDTRFRPDQRALEEGDVQRAETIKSELEQQQRERRKMQEKNDGVDTTHQPLWFR' A
#
# COMPACT_ATOMS: atom_id res chain seq x y z
N ALA A 1 19.67 -4.80 6.40
CA ALA A 1 18.43 -4.05 6.66
C ALA A 1 17.28 -5.02 6.97
N ILE A 2 17.47 -5.91 7.94
CA ILE A 2 16.49 -6.97 8.26
C ILE A 2 15.34 -6.40 9.12
N GLU A 3 15.67 -5.46 10.02
CA GLU A 3 14.74 -4.90 11.01
C GLU A 3 13.75 -3.87 10.45
N LEU A 4 13.89 -3.42 9.18
CA LEU A 4 13.06 -2.32 8.65
C LEU A 4 11.59 -2.70 8.40
N ASN A 5 11.28 -3.98 8.18
CA ASN A 5 9.91 -4.44 7.89
C ASN A 5 9.35 -5.40 8.96
N GLU A 6 10.07 -5.54 10.07
CA GLU A 6 9.57 -6.27 11.23
C GLU A 6 8.34 -5.53 11.80
N LEU A 7 7.29 -6.28 12.10
CA LEU A 7 6.05 -5.74 12.64
C LEU A 7 5.73 -6.46 13.94
N THR A 8 6.07 -5.81 15.05
CA THR A 8 5.80 -6.33 16.38
C THR A 8 4.36 -6.03 16.81
N ASP A 9 3.81 -6.85 17.70
CA ASP A 9 2.47 -6.62 18.25
C ASP A 9 2.38 -5.34 19.09
N GLU A 10 3.51 -4.88 19.62
CA GLU A 10 3.63 -3.63 20.38
C GLU A 10 3.52 -2.40 19.48
N GLU A 11 4.04 -2.46 18.26
CA GLU A 11 3.98 -1.35 17.30
C GLU A 11 2.64 -1.27 16.57
N LYS A 12 2.02 -2.40 16.24
CA LYS A 12 0.78 -2.48 15.43
C LYS A 12 -0.29 -1.45 15.80
N PRO A 13 -0.62 -1.19 17.08
CA PRO A 13 -1.66 -0.22 17.46
C PRO A 13 -1.33 1.24 17.13
N TRP A 14 -0.05 1.57 16.90
CA TRP A 14 0.44 2.95 16.74
C TRP A 14 0.67 3.35 15.28
N LEU A 15 0.62 2.39 14.36
CA LEU A 15 0.97 2.62 12.96
C LEU A 15 -0.24 3.03 12.14
N PRO A 16 -0.06 3.96 11.17
CA PRO A 16 -1.12 4.26 10.24
C PRO A 16 -1.42 3.04 9.36
N PRO A 17 -2.65 2.89 8.86
CA PRO A 17 -3.00 1.78 7.95
C PRO A 17 -2.22 1.81 6.62
N THR A 18 -1.55 2.94 6.31
CA THR A 18 -0.68 3.12 5.14
C THR A 18 0.79 2.79 5.41
N ASP A 19 1.16 2.37 6.62
CA ASP A 19 2.53 1.93 6.93
C ASP A 19 2.91 0.70 6.08
N THR A 20 4.14 0.69 5.56
CA THR A 20 4.62 -0.36 4.65
C THR A 20 4.59 -1.75 5.28
N ARG A 21 4.71 -1.88 6.61
CA ARG A 21 4.66 -3.17 7.30
C ARG A 21 3.30 -3.88 7.20
N PHE A 22 2.24 -3.14 6.86
CA PHE A 22 0.93 -3.72 6.61
C PHE A 22 0.73 -4.15 5.16
N ARG A 23 1.71 -3.94 4.28
CA ARG A 23 1.62 -4.26 2.86
C ARG A 23 1.60 -5.80 2.65
N PRO A 24 0.46 -6.39 2.24
CA PRO A 24 0.26 -7.83 2.32
C PRO A 24 1.01 -8.64 1.26
N ASP A 25 1.27 -8.09 0.08
CA ASP A 25 2.12 -8.70 -0.94
C ASP A 25 3.58 -8.82 -0.47
N GLN A 26 4.10 -7.78 0.17
CA GLN A 26 5.45 -7.78 0.72
C GLN A 26 5.59 -8.78 1.88
N ARG A 27 4.60 -8.85 2.77
CA ARG A 27 4.58 -9.85 3.86
C ARG A 27 4.56 -11.29 3.35
N ALA A 28 3.69 -11.58 2.38
CA ALA A 28 3.61 -12.91 1.78
C ALA A 28 4.95 -13.33 1.14
N LEU A 29 5.67 -12.39 0.52
CA LEU A 29 6.98 -12.65 -0.04
C LEU A 29 8.04 -12.95 1.04
N GLU A 30 8.03 -12.20 2.16
CA GLU A 30 8.91 -12.45 3.31
C GLU A 30 8.66 -13.82 3.98
N GLU A 31 7.41 -14.27 3.96
CA GLU A 31 6.98 -15.60 4.44
C GLU A 31 7.29 -16.73 3.44
N GLY A 32 7.77 -16.40 2.23
CA GLY A 32 8.12 -17.35 1.17
C GLY A 32 6.96 -17.75 0.26
N ASP A 33 5.76 -17.19 0.43
CA ASP A 33 4.59 -17.45 -0.41
C ASP A 33 4.56 -16.55 -1.65
N VAL A 34 5.40 -16.90 -2.63
CA VAL A 34 5.58 -16.13 -3.87
C VAL A 34 4.30 -16.04 -4.71
N GLN A 35 3.51 -17.12 -4.77
CA GLN A 35 2.28 -17.16 -5.57
C GLN A 35 1.22 -16.20 -5.02
N ARG A 36 1.05 -16.20 -3.70
CA ARG A 36 0.14 -15.26 -3.02
C ARG A 36 0.64 -13.82 -3.16
N ALA A 37 1.94 -13.59 -3.00
CA ALA A 37 2.52 -12.26 -3.14
C ALA A 37 2.19 -11.63 -4.52
N GLU A 38 2.37 -12.39 -5.60
CA GLU A 38 2.13 -11.89 -6.96
C GLU A 38 0.64 -11.58 -7.23
N THR A 39 -0.26 -12.41 -6.68
CA THR A 39 -1.71 -12.20 -6.79
C THR A 39 -2.12 -10.90 -6.09
N ILE A 40 -1.71 -10.73 -4.83
CA ILE A 40 -2.03 -9.54 -4.03
C ILE A 40 -1.41 -8.28 -4.65
N LYS A 41 -0.16 -8.36 -5.14
CA LYS A 41 0.50 -7.26 -5.84
C LYS A 41 -0.31 -6.81 -7.06
N SER A 42 -0.72 -7.76 -7.89
CA SER A 42 -1.52 -7.47 -9.09
C SER A 42 -2.83 -6.75 -8.75
N GLU A 43 -3.52 -7.21 -7.70
CA GLU A 43 -4.76 -6.57 -7.21
C GLU A 43 -4.52 -5.15 -6.69
N LEU A 44 -3.51 -4.94 -5.85
CA LEU A 44 -3.18 -3.63 -5.27
C LEU A 44 -2.81 -2.61 -6.34
N GLU A 45 -1.95 -2.99 -7.29
CA GLU A 45 -1.56 -2.11 -8.39
C GLU A 45 -2.75 -1.80 -9.30
N GLN A 46 -3.62 -2.78 -9.56
CA GLN A 46 -4.81 -2.57 -10.37
C GLN A 46 -5.76 -1.56 -9.71
N GLN A 47 -6.00 -1.68 -8.41
CA GLN A 47 -6.80 -0.70 -7.66
C GLN A 47 -6.16 0.70 -7.68
N GLN A 48 -4.84 0.80 -7.56
CA GLN A 48 -4.15 2.08 -7.66
C GLN A 48 -4.29 2.71 -9.05
N ARG A 49 -4.16 1.91 -10.12
CA ARG A 49 -4.39 2.35 -11.50
C ARG A 49 -5.82 2.85 -11.71
N GLU A 50 -6.82 2.15 -11.19
CA GLU A 50 -8.22 2.58 -11.32
C GLU A 50 -8.52 3.86 -10.53
N ARG A 51 -7.99 4.00 -9.30
CA ARG A 51 -8.10 5.26 -8.53
C ARG A 51 -7.52 6.44 -9.31
N ARG A 52 -6.35 6.26 -9.92
CA ARG A 52 -5.72 7.29 -10.75
C ARG A 52 -6.57 7.64 -11.97
N LYS A 53 -7.08 6.64 -12.71
CA LYS A 53 -7.98 6.87 -13.86
C LYS A 53 -9.25 7.62 -13.46
N MET A 54 -9.83 7.32 -12.29
CA MET A 54 -11.01 8.03 -11.80
C MET A 54 -10.70 9.49 -11.45
N GLN A 55 -9.54 9.76 -10.86
CA GLN A 55 -9.09 11.14 -10.59
C GLN A 55 -8.89 11.93 -11.88
N GLU A 56 -8.22 11.34 -12.88
CA GLU A 56 -7.98 11.94 -14.20
C GLU A 56 -9.28 12.18 -14.98
N LYS A 57 -10.29 11.30 -14.89
CA LYS A 57 -11.59 11.50 -15.59
C LYS A 57 -12.44 12.63 -15.01
N ASN A 58 -12.19 13.04 -13.76
CA ASN A 58 -12.99 14.03 -13.05
C ASN A 58 -12.47 15.48 -13.26
N ASP A 59 -11.89 15.77 -14.44
CA ASP A 59 -11.16 16.97 -14.91
C ASP A 59 -11.76 18.39 -14.62
N GLY A 60 -12.77 18.53 -13.75
CA GLY A 60 -13.35 19.81 -13.31
C GLY A 60 -13.66 19.92 -11.81
N VAL A 61 -13.38 18.89 -11.01
CA VAL A 61 -13.41 18.93 -9.53
C VAL A 61 -11.97 18.84 -9.06
N ASP A 62 -11.58 19.55 -8.00
CA ASP A 62 -10.23 19.50 -7.41
C ASP A 62 -9.92 18.09 -6.85
N THR A 63 -9.59 17.15 -7.75
CA THR A 63 -9.32 15.73 -7.48
C THR A 63 -7.84 15.40 -7.50
N THR A 64 -6.97 16.42 -7.56
CA THR A 64 -5.51 16.26 -7.51
C THR A 64 -5.13 15.52 -6.24
N HIS A 65 -4.31 14.47 -6.37
CA HIS A 65 -3.81 13.74 -5.21
C HIS A 65 -3.02 14.67 -4.28
N GLN A 66 -3.47 14.79 -3.03
CA GLN A 66 -2.79 15.54 -1.98
C GLN A 66 -2.08 14.57 -1.02
N PRO A 67 -0.75 14.65 -0.83
CA PRO A 67 -0.04 13.86 0.17
C PRO A 67 -0.50 14.27 1.58
N LEU A 68 -0.71 13.28 2.46
CA LEU A 68 -1.27 13.53 3.79
C LEU A 68 -0.26 14.20 4.75
N TRP A 69 1.02 13.85 4.63
CA TRP A 69 2.05 14.20 5.64
C TRP A 69 3.04 15.27 5.19
N PHE A 70 3.04 15.62 3.90
CA PHE A 70 4.02 16.54 3.30
C PHE A 70 3.29 17.61 2.48
N ARG A 71 3.94 18.74 2.25
CA ARG A 71 3.44 19.85 1.41
C ARG A 71 4.47 20.20 0.35
#